data_AF-I1TK88-F1
#
_entry.id   AF-I1TK88-F1
#
_cell.length_a   1.000
_cell.length_b   1.000
_cell.length_c   1.000
_cell.angle_alpha   90.00
_cell.angle_beta   90.00
_cell.angle_gamma   90.00
#
_symmetry.space_group_name_H-M   'P 1'
#
loop_
_entity.id
_entity.type
_entity.pdbx_description
1 polymer ?
#
loop_
_entity_poly.entity_id
_entity_poly.type
_entity_poly.pdbx_seq_one_letter_code
_entity_poly.pdbx_strand_id
1 'polypeptide(L)'
;ESSTQDCMEEKSFFCRISAGKERENEICYHPFRMTPYLIKVQDPEIAEDQLCCVLLAEKVHSGYEAPRIPPDKRIFTTTHTPTCLFQDVDERAVPLLGYLPQDLIGTPVLVHLHPNDRPLMLAIHKKILQY
;
A
#
# COMPACT_ATOMS: atom_id res chain seq x y z
N GLU A 1 -13.48 -0.47 36.67
CA GLU A 1 -13.09 -1.65 35.89
C GLU A 1 -12.81 -1.19 34.47
N SER A 2 -11.55 -1.24 34.01
CA SER A 2 -11.25 -0.91 32.61
C SER A 2 -11.52 -2.16 31.79
N SER A 3 -12.68 -2.21 31.14
CA SER A 3 -12.93 -3.19 30.09
C SER A 3 -11.87 -2.95 29.01
N THR A 4 -10.87 -3.82 28.96
CA THR A 4 -10.01 -3.96 27.78
C THR A 4 -10.95 -4.35 26.64
N GLN A 5 -11.40 -3.37 25.86
CA GLN A 5 -12.05 -3.63 24.59
C GLN A 5 -11.05 -4.45 23.77
N ASP A 6 -11.41 -5.69 23.45
CA ASP A 6 -10.67 -6.57 22.55
C ASP A 6 -10.60 -5.91 21.17
N CYS A 7 -9.62 -5.03 20.99
CA CYS A 7 -9.30 -4.38 19.74
C CYS A 7 -8.18 -5.20 19.10
N MET A 8 -8.48 -5.87 17.98
CA MET A 8 -7.49 -6.59 17.19
C MET A 8 -7.14 -5.77 15.96
N GLU A 9 -5.86 -5.41 15.84
CA GLU A 9 -5.32 -4.77 14.66
C GLU A 9 -5.15 -5.80 13.54
N GLU A 10 -5.73 -5.50 12.39
CA GLU A 10 -5.61 -6.28 11.17
C GLU A 10 -4.58 -5.65 10.23
N LYS A 11 -4.06 -6.43 9.28
CA LYS A 11 -3.00 -5.97 8.37
C LYS A 11 -3.45 -4.73 7.58
N SER A 12 -2.65 -3.66 7.65
CA SER A 12 -2.92 -2.43 6.87
C SER A 12 -2.89 -2.69 5.37
N PHE A 13 -3.65 -1.89 4.63
CA PHE A 13 -3.69 -1.90 3.16
C PHE A 13 -3.77 -0.47 2.61
N PHE A 14 -3.63 -0.32 1.29
CA PHE A 14 -3.73 0.98 0.65
C PHE A 14 -4.95 1.06 -0.28
N CYS A 15 -5.60 2.21 -0.33
CA CYS A 15 -6.66 2.48 -1.30
C CYS A 15 -6.63 3.93 -1.78
N ARG A 16 -7.40 4.21 -2.83
CA ARG A 16 -7.62 5.57 -3.34
C ARG A 16 -9.02 6.01 -2.95
N ILE A 17 -9.14 7.14 -2.26
CA ILE A 17 -10.42 7.75 -1.83
C ILE A 17 -10.57 9.09 -2.55
N SER A 18 -11.78 9.37 -3.05
CA SER A 18 -12.13 10.69 -3.59
C SER A 18 -13.03 11.44 -2.62
N ALA A 19 -12.83 12.76 -2.50
CA ALA A 19 -13.57 13.63 -1.56
C ALA A 19 -14.66 14.48 -2.27
N GLY A 20 -15.28 13.94 -3.32
CA GLY A 20 -16.24 14.68 -4.15
C GLY A 20 -15.58 15.58 -5.21
N LYS A 21 -16.40 16.27 -6.02
CA LYS A 21 -15.95 17.04 -7.19
C LYS A 21 -15.18 18.29 -6.79
N GLU A 22 -13.86 18.26 -6.93
CA GLU A 22 -13.00 19.46 -6.90
C GLU A 22 -12.99 20.09 -8.30
N ARG A 23 -13.82 21.13 -8.49
CA ARG A 23 -14.01 21.86 -9.76
C ARG A 23 -14.57 20.99 -10.89
N GLU A 24 -15.15 21.64 -11.89
CA GLU A 24 -16.09 21.05 -12.86
C GLU A 24 -15.53 19.78 -13.56
N ASN A 25 -16.17 18.63 -13.27
CA ASN A 25 -16.08 17.33 -13.97
C ASN A 25 -14.90 16.36 -13.74
N GLU A 26 -13.93 16.63 -12.86
CA GLU A 26 -12.86 15.66 -12.58
C GLU A 26 -12.96 15.07 -11.15
N ILE A 27 -12.92 13.74 -11.03
CA ILE A 27 -12.87 13.06 -9.73
C ILE A 27 -11.40 12.97 -9.32
N CYS A 28 -11.01 13.73 -8.29
CA CYS A 28 -9.66 13.63 -7.73
C CYS A 28 -9.60 12.50 -6.69
N TYR A 29 -8.66 11.57 -6.90
CA TYR A 29 -8.39 10.46 -5.98
C TYR A 29 -7.10 10.72 -5.22
N HIS A 30 -7.10 10.45 -3.92
CA HIS A 30 -5.91 10.51 -3.07
C HIS A 30 -5.60 9.15 -2.46
N PRO A 31 -4.31 8.78 -2.34
CA PRO A 31 -3.89 7.53 -1.72
C PRO A 31 -3.98 7.62 -0.19
N PHE A 32 -4.48 6.55 0.44
CA PHE A 32 -4.55 6.39 1.89
C PHE A 32 -3.98 5.04 2.30
N ARG A 33 -3.28 5.03 3.44
CA ARG A 33 -2.98 3.83 4.22
C ARG A 33 -4.13 3.62 5.19
N MET A 34 -4.73 2.45 5.14
CA MET A 34 -5.90 2.05 5.92
C MET A 34 -5.47 0.99 6.92
N THR A 35 -5.64 1.26 8.21
CA THR A 35 -5.39 0.29 9.28
C THR A 35 -6.73 -0.15 9.89
N PRO A 36 -7.19 -1.37 9.59
CA PRO A 36 -8.43 -1.92 10.14
C PRO A 36 -8.28 -2.40 11.58
N TYR A 37 -9.30 -2.09 12.38
CA TYR A 37 -9.46 -2.55 13.75
C TYR A 37 -10.84 -3.19 13.89
N LEU A 38 -10.87 -4.44 14.33
CA LEU A 38 -12.11 -5.10 14.71
C LEU A 38 -12.46 -4.70 16.13
N ILE A 39 -13.63 -4.07 16.32
CA ILE A 39 -14.10 -3.61 17.63
C ILE A 39 -15.53 -4.07 17.90
N LYS A 40 -15.85 -4.22 19.19
CA LYS A 40 -17.22 -4.39 19.65
C LYS A 40 -17.75 -3.04 20.14
N VAL A 41 -18.85 -2.60 19.55
CA VAL A 41 -19.56 -1.39 19.91
C VAL A 41 -20.80 -1.79 20.69
N GLN A 42 -20.93 -1.27 21.90
CA GLN A 42 -22.15 -1.41 22.68
C GLN A 42 -23.17 -0.39 22.17
N ASP A 43 -24.27 -0.90 21.63
CA ASP A 43 -25.42 -0.07 21.30
C ASP A 43 -26.36 -0.06 22.52
N PRO A 44 -26.64 1.09 23.14
CA PRO A 44 -27.52 1.16 24.30
C PRO A 44 -28.96 0.71 24.02
N GLU A 45 -29.38 0.63 22.74
CA GLU A 45 -30.70 0.15 22.34
C GLU A 45 -30.74 -1.36 21.99
N ILE A 46 -29.57 -1.99 21.75
CA ILE A 46 -29.46 -3.41 21.37
C ILE A 46 -28.75 -4.16 22.50
N ALA A 47 -29.38 -5.22 23.03
CA ALA A 47 -28.83 -6.00 24.15
C ALA A 47 -27.55 -6.81 23.80
N GLU A 48 -27.14 -6.84 22.53
CA GLU A 48 -25.99 -7.58 22.03
C GLU A 48 -24.91 -6.64 21.50
N ASP A 49 -23.65 -6.97 21.77
CA ASP A 49 -22.49 -6.25 21.24
C ASP A 49 -22.50 -6.29 19.69
N GLN A 50 -22.47 -5.12 19.04
CA GLN A 50 -22.33 -5.04 17.60
C GLN A 50 -20.86 -5.11 17.19
N LEU A 51 -20.52 -6.04 16.30
CA LEU A 51 -19.18 -6.14 15.74
C LEU A 51 -19.00 -5.13 14.59
N CYS A 52 -18.02 -4.24 14.72
CA CYS A 52 -17.74 -3.17 13.76
C CYS A 52 -16.27 -3.20 13.31
N CYS A 53 -16.01 -2.72 12.09
CA CYS A 53 -14.66 -2.46 11.60
C CYS A 53 -14.41 -0.95 11.60
N VAL A 54 -13.47 -0.50 12.43
CA VAL A 54 -12.99 0.88 12.44
C VAL A 54 -11.71 0.96 11.63
N LEU A 55 -11.64 1.93 10.72
CA LEU A 55 -10.48 2.14 9.86
C LEU A 55 -9.79 3.45 10.23
N LEU A 56 -8.51 3.39 10.58
CA LEU A 56 -7.65 4.57 10.61
C LEU A 56 -7.15 4.84 9.20
N ALA A 57 -7.44 6.03 8.68
CA ALA A 57 -7.07 6.45 7.32
C ALA A 57 -5.98 7.53 7.39
N GLU A 58 -4.77 7.19 6.94
CA GLU A 58 -3.63 8.10 6.86
C GLU A 58 -3.39 8.48 5.39
N LYS A 59 -3.48 9.77 5.05
CA LYS A 59 -3.19 10.22 3.68
C LYS A 59 -1.72 9.99 3.37
N VAL A 60 -1.43 9.29 2.27
CA VAL A 60 -0.06 9.08 1.80
C VAL A 60 0.39 10.32 1.02
N HIS A 61 1.59 10.80 1.33
CA HIS A 61 2.21 11.93 0.66
C HIS A 61 3.38 11.43 -0.21
N SER A 62 3.66 12.15 -1.29
CA SER A 62 4.84 11.87 -2.12
C SER A 62 6.11 12.01 -1.29
N GLY A 63 6.99 11.02 -1.35
CA GLY A 63 8.28 11.06 -0.66
C GLY A 63 9.23 12.16 -1.17
N TYR A 64 8.87 12.80 -2.29
CA TYR A 64 9.62 13.90 -2.91
C TYR A 64 9.02 15.28 -2.61
N GLU A 65 7.87 15.35 -1.94
CA GLU A 65 7.24 16.58 -1.46
C GLU A 65 7.62 16.88 -0.01
N ALA A 66 7.37 18.10 0.47
CA ALA A 66 7.69 18.47 1.85
C ALA A 66 6.67 17.83 2.83
N PRO A 67 7.10 17.17 3.92
CA PRO A 67 8.49 16.88 4.32
C PRO A 67 9.08 15.70 3.51
N ARG A 68 10.23 15.94 2.87
CA ARG A 68 10.85 14.97 1.95
C ARG A 68 11.50 13.82 2.69
N ILE A 69 11.39 12.61 2.13
CA ILE A 69 12.17 11.46 2.59
C ILE A 69 13.65 11.71 2.24
N PRO A 70 14.57 11.63 3.24
CA PRO A 70 16.01 11.78 3.00
C PRO A 70 16.52 10.80 1.93
N PRO A 71 17.41 11.22 1.02
CA PRO A 71 17.88 10.35 -0.07
C PRO A 71 18.39 8.97 0.37
N ASP A 72 19.11 8.91 1.49
CA ASP A 72 19.64 7.69 2.11
C ASP A 72 18.55 6.76 2.67
N LYS A 73 17.33 7.27 2.86
CA LYS A 73 16.17 6.51 3.35
C LYS A 73 15.16 6.17 2.25
N ARG A 74 15.42 6.54 1.00
CA ARG A 74 14.57 6.20 -0.17
C ARG A 74 14.82 4.77 -0.63
N ILE A 75 14.52 3.83 0.25
CA ILE A 75 14.76 2.39 0.06
C ILE A 75 13.42 1.67 0.13
N PHE A 76 13.16 0.84 -0.86
CA PHE A 76 12.02 -0.09 -0.89
C PHE A 76 12.47 -1.44 -1.45
N THR A 77 11.64 -2.46 -1.26
CA THR A 77 11.89 -3.81 -1.76
C THR A 77 10.67 -4.34 -2.50
N THR A 78 10.92 -5.18 -3.50
CA THR A 78 9.89 -5.90 -4.26
C THR A 78 10.27 -7.36 -4.37
N THR A 79 9.27 -8.23 -4.39
CA THR A 79 9.42 -9.66 -4.64
C THR A 79 8.68 -10.00 -5.93
N HIS A 80 9.26 -10.87 -6.77
CA HIS A 80 8.61 -11.36 -7.98
C HIS A 80 8.77 -12.87 -8.13
N THR A 81 7.81 -13.49 -8.81
CA THR A 81 7.85 -14.92 -9.14
C THR A 81 8.90 -15.21 -10.22
N PRO A 82 9.31 -16.47 -10.44
CA PRO A 82 10.19 -16.84 -11.56
C PRO A 82 9.63 -16.46 -12.95
N THR A 83 8.31 -16.31 -13.07
CA THR A 83 7.64 -15.79 -14.28
C THR A 83 7.74 -14.25 -14.42
N CYS A 84 8.51 -13.60 -13.55
CA CYS A 84 8.73 -12.15 -13.50
C CYS A 84 7.44 -11.34 -13.29
N LEU A 85 6.48 -11.88 -12.52
CA LEU A 85 5.31 -11.15 -12.06
C LEU A 85 5.55 -10.67 -10.62
N PHE A 86 5.21 -9.43 -10.31
CA PHE A 86 5.28 -8.95 -8.92
C PHE A 86 4.44 -9.85 -8.01
N GLN A 87 5.04 -10.29 -6.92
CA GLN A 87 4.40 -11.10 -5.89
C GLN A 87 4.11 -10.26 -4.64
N ASP A 88 5.05 -9.38 -4.27
CA ASP A 88 4.92 -8.52 -3.10
C ASP A 88 5.66 -7.20 -3.31
N VAL A 89 5.15 -6.13 -2.69
CA VAL A 89 5.70 -4.78 -2.75
C VAL A 89 5.62 -4.16 -1.36
N ASP A 90 6.78 -3.77 -0.83
CA ASP A 90 6.89 -3.11 0.47
C ASP A 90 6.11 -1.78 0.49
N GLU A 91 5.45 -1.47 1.61
CA GLU A 91 4.72 -0.22 1.82
C GLU A 91 5.57 1.04 1.56
N ARG A 92 6.89 0.96 1.77
CA ARG A 92 7.85 2.05 1.48
C ARG A 92 7.91 2.41 0.00
N ALA A 93 7.51 1.51 -0.90
CA ALA A 93 7.45 1.77 -2.33
C ALA A 93 6.35 2.77 -2.70
N VAL A 94 5.25 2.80 -1.94
CA VAL A 94 4.07 3.64 -2.24
C VAL A 94 4.42 5.13 -2.34
N PRO A 95 5.03 5.78 -1.33
CA PRO A 95 5.40 7.19 -1.43
C PRO A 95 6.55 7.45 -2.43
N LEU A 96 7.32 6.43 -2.82
CA LEU A 96 8.49 6.57 -3.69
C LEU A 96 8.21 6.32 -5.17
N LEU A 97 7.18 5.53 -5.49
CA LEU A 97 6.79 5.16 -6.86
C LEU A 97 5.42 5.76 -7.27
N GLY A 98 4.55 6.08 -6.31
CA GLY A 98 3.18 6.54 -6.58
C GLY A 98 2.16 5.45 -6.92
N TYR A 99 2.62 4.20 -7.07
CA TYR A 99 1.76 3.03 -7.19
C TYR A 99 1.33 2.51 -5.82
N LEU A 100 0.12 1.98 -5.74
CA LEU A 100 -0.31 1.15 -4.62
C LEU A 100 0.10 -0.31 -4.88
N PRO A 101 0.27 -1.16 -3.85
CA PRO A 101 0.68 -2.56 -4.06
C PRO A 101 -0.21 -3.32 -5.05
N GLN A 102 -1.53 -3.09 -5.02
CA GLN A 102 -2.49 -3.71 -5.95
C GLN A 102 -2.37 -3.25 -7.41
N ASP A 103 -1.69 -2.13 -7.68
CA ASP A 103 -1.42 -1.68 -9.05
C ASP A 103 -0.27 -2.50 -9.67
N LEU A 104 0.62 -3.06 -8.84
CA LEU A 104 1.83 -3.75 -9.27
C LEU A 104 1.72 -5.26 -9.17
N ILE A 105 1.16 -5.80 -8.08
CA ILE A 105 1.07 -7.24 -7.83
C ILE A 105 0.36 -7.95 -9.00
N GLY A 106 0.97 -9.04 -9.47
CA GLY A 106 0.50 -9.81 -10.63
C GLY A 106 0.92 -9.22 -11.99
N THR A 107 1.47 -8.01 -12.04
CA THR A 107 1.93 -7.39 -13.30
C THR A 107 3.38 -7.76 -13.63
N PRO A 108 3.79 -7.77 -14.92
CA PRO A 108 5.16 -8.12 -15.28
C PRO A 108 6.17 -7.04 -14.86
N VAL A 109 7.21 -7.40 -14.12
CA VAL A 109 8.25 -6.46 -13.64
C VAL A 109 8.88 -5.65 -14.79
N LEU A 110 9.08 -6.28 -15.93
CA LEU A 110 9.75 -5.69 -17.10
C LEU A 110 9.02 -4.47 -17.69
N VAL A 111 7.70 -4.34 -17.51
CA VAL A 111 6.95 -3.19 -18.07
C VAL A 111 7.25 -1.90 -17.30
N HIS A 112 7.68 -2.02 -16.05
CA HIS A 112 8.03 -0.90 -15.16
C HIS A 112 9.51 -0.51 -15.25
N LEU A 113 10.29 -1.22 -16.06
CA LEU A 113 11.68 -0.88 -16.37
C LEU A 113 11.77 -0.08 -17.67
N HIS A 114 12.70 0.87 -17.70
CA HIS A 114 13.04 1.59 -18.91
C HIS A 114 13.47 0.59 -20.00
N PRO A 115 13.05 0.73 -21.27
CA PRO A 115 13.34 -0.24 -22.32
C PRO A 115 14.82 -0.61 -22.47
N ASN A 116 15.73 0.35 -22.28
CA ASN A 116 17.18 0.12 -22.36
C ASN A 116 17.72 -0.75 -21.21
N ASP A 117 17.01 -0.84 -20.09
CA ASP A 117 17.46 -1.57 -18.90
C ASP A 117 16.87 -2.99 -18.85
N ARG A 118 15.82 -3.27 -19.62
CA ARG A 118 15.17 -4.59 -19.66
C ARG A 118 16.15 -5.75 -19.97
N PRO A 119 17.12 -5.62 -20.89
CA PRO A 119 18.10 -6.68 -21.13
C PRO A 119 18.97 -7.02 -19.91
N LEU A 120 19.16 -6.07 -18.99
CA LEU A 120 19.96 -6.27 -17.77
C LEU A 120 19.29 -7.31 -16.83
N MET A 121 17.96 -7.41 -16.85
CA MET A 121 17.24 -8.37 -16.02
C MET A 121 17.64 -9.81 -16.31
N LEU A 122 17.98 -10.15 -17.56
CA LEU A 122 18.47 -11.48 -17.89
C LEU A 122 19.82 -11.77 -17.22
N ALA A 123 20.73 -10.80 -17.25
CA ALA A 123 22.04 -10.94 -16.62
C ALA A 123 21.92 -11.07 -15.10
N ILE A 124 21.03 -10.27 -14.48
CA ILE A 124 20.73 -10.34 -13.05
C ILE A 124 20.21 -11.73 -12.66
N HIS A 125 19.19 -12.25 -13.35
CA HIS A 125 18.64 -13.58 -13.05
C HIS A 125 19.63 -14.71 -13.27
N LYS A 126 20.47 -14.66 -14.32
CA LYS A 126 21.55 -15.64 -14.52
C LYS A 126 22.51 -15.67 -13.33
N LYS A 127 22.87 -14.50 -12.80
CA LYS A 127 23.75 -14.41 -11.62
C LYS A 127 23.10 -14.99 -10.37
N ILE A 128 21.78 -14.77 -10.18
CA ILE A 128 21.02 -15.33 -9.06
C ILE A 128 20.97 -16.86 -9.13
N LEU A 129 20.73 -17.43 -10.31
CA LEU A 129 20.63 -18.89 -10.52
C LEU A 129 21.99 -19.63 -10.51
N GLN A 130 23.10 -18.91 -10.65
CA GLN A 130 24.45 -19.47 -10.59
C GLN A 130 24.97 -19.59 -9.14
N TYR A 131 24.22 -19.08 -8.18
CA TYR A 131 24.43 -19.28 -6.74
C TYR A 131 23.55 -20.42 -6.24
#